data_AF-A0A1M7TL50-F1
#
_entry.id   AF-A0A1M7TL50-F1
#
_cell.length_a   1.000
_cell.length_b   1.000
_cell.length_c   1.000
_cell.angle_alpha   90.00
_cell.angle_beta   90.00
_cell.angle_gamma   90.00
#
_symmetry.space_group_name_H-M   'P 1'
#
loop_
_entity.id
_entity.type
_entity.pdbx_description
1 polymer ?
#
loop_
_entity_poly.entity_id
_entity_poly.type
_entity_poly.pdbx_seq_one_letter_code
_entity_poly.pdbx_strand_id
1 'polypeptide(L)'
;MLDLARDIIGSQPILTAFLAIGLGYLVGQISVAGFSLGVGAVLFVALAIGAFAPKAQIIGPIGLTGLIMFLYGIGILYGRQFFEGIHGSGQKYNLLALVACLAGLLVALGLGHVFGIKIGHTLGLYAGSMTSTASLQAALDVMKNKDPSIGYSIAYPFGVLGPILCIYLMTQIVKPKFPSKAQRFHMGEISVGQTFAGKRLEELTSSILADVQVTMVREGGQNFVPTPDTVLSAGDAILVVADNEAAIAKAAAQLGNLQPGVLASDRADLDYIRVFVGKASVVGIPLSSLPMPSGYPTYLLHVRRYDADLVPSPDLMLEFGDRVGVLMPPDRKEEIRRHFGDTVKAAAEFSYVSLGLGMVLGVLLGLVPIPIPGVGIVTLGIGGGPLIVALICGRLRRTGPLLWTMPLPANIVLRNFGLAMFLATVGVNAGQPFVRTVAESGFTMLFIGVAVLLTTVFVVLVVGYYVMKIPYDDLVGVASGATGNPAILVYSTKMAPTERPDIGYAMIFPSMTLVKVIAAQIVGLLATGGAGG
;
A
#
# COMPACT_ATOMS: atom_id res chain seq x y z
N MET A 1 7.42 30.98 33.76
CA MET A 1 7.69 29.63 33.21
C MET A 1 7.10 29.43 31.83
N LEU A 2 5.82 29.78 31.60
CA LEU A 2 5.17 29.68 30.28
C LEU A 2 5.83 30.56 29.20
N ASP A 3 6.25 31.78 29.53
CA ASP A 3 6.94 32.66 28.57
C ASP A 3 8.32 32.12 28.18
N LEU A 4 9.08 31.60 29.14
CA LEU A 4 10.37 30.95 28.89
C LEU A 4 10.19 29.71 27.97
N ALA A 5 9.17 28.89 28.23
CA ALA A 5 8.84 27.76 27.36
C ALA A 5 8.46 28.23 25.95
N ARG A 6 7.66 29.29 25.84
CA ARG A 6 7.26 29.89 24.55
C ARG A 6 8.46 30.40 23.76
N ASP A 7 9.43 31.04 24.41
CA ASP A 7 10.63 31.58 23.77
C ASP A 7 11.62 30.47 23.37
N ILE A 8 11.78 29.42 24.19
CA ILE A 8 12.62 28.27 23.85
C ILE A 8 12.07 27.53 22.63
N ILE A 9 10.76 27.24 22.61
CA ILE A 9 10.09 26.63 21.45
C ILE A 9 10.21 27.57 20.24
N GLY A 10 9.97 28.87 20.43
CA GLY A 10 10.04 29.88 19.39
C GLY A 10 11.42 30.08 18.74
N SER A 11 12.51 29.70 19.42
CA SER A 11 13.88 29.94 18.95
C SER A 11 14.51 28.73 18.24
N GLN A 12 13.96 27.52 18.40
CA GLN A 12 14.54 26.28 17.89
C GLN A 12 13.53 25.50 17.03
N PRO A 13 13.58 25.62 15.69
CA PRO A 13 12.67 24.92 14.78
C PRO A 13 12.72 23.39 14.91
N ILE A 14 13.91 22.82 15.13
CA ILE A 14 14.11 21.37 15.30
C ILE A 14 13.41 20.90 16.57
N LEU A 15 13.60 21.61 17.69
CA LEU A 15 12.92 21.30 18.95
C LEU A 15 11.41 21.32 18.76
N THR A 16 10.88 22.35 18.11
CA THR A 16 9.45 22.48 17.82
C THR A 16 8.93 21.32 16.98
N ALA A 17 9.65 20.94 15.92
CA ALA A 17 9.26 19.82 15.06
C ALA A 17 9.20 18.50 15.84
N PHE A 18 10.25 18.16 16.59
CA PHE A 18 10.29 16.92 17.37
C PHE A 18 9.32 16.92 18.55
N LEU A 19 9.06 18.08 19.16
CA LEU A 19 8.03 18.23 20.19
C LEU A 19 6.64 17.96 19.61
N ALA A 20 6.32 18.58 18.47
CA ALA A 20 5.05 18.37 17.77
C ALA A 20 4.86 16.91 17.34
N ILE A 21 5.92 16.27 16.83
CA ILE A 21 5.89 14.85 16.45
C ILE A 21 5.70 13.97 17.69
N GLY A 22 6.51 14.14 18.73
CA GLY A 22 6.46 13.29 19.93
C GLY A 22 5.12 13.37 20.65
N LEU A 23 4.64 14.59 20.93
CA LEU A 23 3.33 14.81 21.53
C LEU A 23 2.19 14.40 20.58
N GLY A 24 2.34 14.64 19.28
CA GLY A 24 1.39 14.22 18.26
C GLY A 24 1.20 12.72 18.21
N TYR A 25 2.28 11.94 18.27
CA TYR A 25 2.20 10.47 18.35
C TYR A 25 1.58 10.01 19.67
N LEU A 26 1.92 10.64 20.79
CA LEU A 26 1.31 10.32 22.08
C LEU A 26 -0.22 10.49 22.03
N VAL A 27 -0.70 11.62 21.51
CA VAL A 27 -2.13 11.89 21.32
C VAL A 27 -2.72 10.95 20.27
N GLY A 28 -2.00 10.69 19.18
CA GLY A 28 -2.45 9.85 18.07
C GLY A 28 -2.59 8.38 18.41
N GLN A 29 -1.93 7.89 19.46
CA GLN A 29 -2.08 6.53 19.99
C GLN A 29 -3.27 6.38 20.93
N ILE A 30 -3.85 7.48 21.43
CA ILE A 30 -5.05 7.42 22.25
C ILE A 30 -6.18 6.86 21.39
N SER A 31 -6.71 5.72 21.81
CA SER A 31 -7.84 5.08 21.12
C SER A 31 -9.15 5.36 21.87
N VAL A 32 -10.15 5.87 21.15
CA VAL A 32 -11.50 6.10 21.66
C VAL A 32 -12.44 5.24 20.83
N ALA A 33 -13.19 4.33 21.49
CA ALA A 33 -14.07 3.37 20.82
C ALA A 33 -13.39 2.55 19.70
N GLY A 34 -12.09 2.22 19.87
CA GLY A 34 -11.31 1.46 18.88
C GLY A 34 -10.78 2.27 17.70
N PHE A 35 -11.02 3.58 17.66
CA PHE A 35 -10.46 4.51 16.67
C PHE A 35 -9.28 5.31 17.25
N SER A 36 -8.25 5.54 16.44
CA SER A 36 -7.13 6.42 16.77
C SER A 36 -6.78 7.32 15.58
N LEU A 37 -6.35 8.56 15.84
CA LEU A 37 -5.95 9.51 14.80
C LEU A 37 -4.60 9.15 14.15
N GLY A 38 -3.78 8.33 14.82
CA GLY A 38 -2.46 7.94 14.35
C GLY A 38 -1.56 9.15 14.09
N VAL A 39 -0.75 9.08 13.02
CA VAL A 39 0.19 10.14 12.62
C VAL A 39 -0.53 11.46 12.29
N GLY A 40 -1.82 11.41 11.93
CA GLY A 40 -2.63 12.60 11.67
C GLY A 40 -2.76 13.53 12.88
N ALA A 41 -2.67 13.00 14.10
CA ALA A 41 -2.71 13.79 15.34
C ALA A 41 -1.56 14.81 15.44
N VAL A 42 -0.43 14.55 14.78
CA VAL A 42 0.71 15.47 14.71
C VAL A 42 0.30 16.83 14.15
N LEU A 43 -0.62 16.88 13.17
CA LEU A 43 -1.12 18.13 12.61
C LEU A 43 -1.81 19.00 13.68
N PHE A 44 -2.69 18.43 14.49
CA PHE A 44 -3.47 19.18 15.48
C PHE A 44 -2.61 19.65 16.66
N VAL A 45 -1.70 18.79 17.12
CA VAL A 45 -0.73 19.17 18.14
C VAL A 45 0.20 20.27 17.62
N ALA A 46 0.65 20.17 16.36
CA ALA A 46 1.42 21.20 15.70
C ALA A 46 0.67 22.54 15.58
N LEU A 47 -0.62 22.52 15.22
CA LEU A 47 -1.47 23.71 15.20
C LEU A 47 -1.57 24.36 16.58
N ALA A 48 -1.78 23.55 17.63
CA ALA A 48 -1.84 24.04 19.01
C ALA A 48 -0.50 24.68 19.43
N ILE A 49 0.63 24.05 19.11
CA ILE A 49 1.97 24.60 19.36
C ILE A 49 2.18 25.90 18.58
N GLY A 50 1.80 25.96 17.30
CA GLY A 50 1.91 27.17 16.47
C GLY A 50 1.01 28.31 16.93
N ALA A 51 -0.16 28.01 17.50
CA ALA A 51 -1.03 29.00 18.14
C ALA A 51 -0.45 29.50 19.47
N PHE A 52 0.10 28.60 20.29
CA PHE A 52 0.73 28.93 21.57
C PHE A 52 2.02 29.73 21.39
N ALA A 53 2.91 29.31 20.48
CA ALA A 53 4.20 29.93 20.19
C ALA A 53 4.29 30.36 18.71
N PRO A 54 3.73 31.53 18.32
CA PRO A 54 3.70 31.98 16.92
C PRO A 54 5.08 32.20 16.26
N LYS A 55 6.13 32.36 17.07
CA LYS A 55 7.53 32.47 16.61
C LYS A 55 8.13 31.14 16.21
N ALA A 56 7.53 30.01 16.61
CA ALA A 56 8.08 28.66 16.44
C ALA A 56 8.02 28.13 15.00
N GLN A 57 7.97 29.02 14.00
CA GLN A 57 7.82 28.62 12.61
C GLN A 57 8.95 27.70 12.18
N ILE A 58 8.56 26.59 11.56
CA ILE A 58 9.51 25.62 11.02
C ILE A 58 9.87 26.11 9.62
N ILE A 59 11.08 26.66 9.51
CA ILE A 59 11.65 27.23 8.29
C ILE A 59 12.55 26.19 7.61
N GLY A 60 12.68 26.28 6.29
CA GLY A 60 13.57 25.44 5.50
C GLY A 60 12.91 24.15 5.00
N PRO A 61 13.71 23.21 4.45
CA PRO A 61 13.18 22.08 3.71
C PRO A 61 12.67 20.92 4.59
N ILE A 62 12.58 21.07 5.92
CA ILE A 62 12.24 19.96 6.84
C ILE A 62 10.93 19.28 6.45
N GLY A 63 9.86 20.05 6.27
CA GLY A 63 8.56 19.51 5.86
C GLY A 63 8.59 18.88 4.47
N LEU A 64 9.26 19.53 3.51
CA LEU A 64 9.39 19.04 2.14
C LEU A 64 10.19 17.73 2.05
N THR A 65 11.28 17.62 2.82
CA THR A 65 12.07 16.39 2.98
C THR A 65 11.20 15.27 3.56
N GLY A 66 10.33 15.58 4.53
CA GLY A 66 9.36 14.62 5.04
C GLY A 66 8.34 14.16 4.00
N LEU A 67 7.80 15.11 3.23
CA LEU A 67 6.82 14.81 2.18
C LEU A 67 7.40 13.90 1.09
N ILE A 68 8.61 14.21 0.60
CA ILE A 68 9.25 13.39 -0.44
C ILE A 68 9.56 11.98 0.07
N MET A 69 10.03 11.83 1.31
CA MET A 69 10.24 10.51 1.93
C MET A 69 8.94 9.69 2.00
N PHE A 70 7.84 10.35 2.38
CA PHE A 70 6.52 9.72 2.43
C PHE A 70 6.03 9.26 1.06
N LEU A 71 6.08 10.14 0.05
CA LEU A 71 5.58 9.83 -1.29
C LEU A 71 6.48 8.83 -2.02
N TYR A 72 7.79 8.90 -1.81
CA TYR A 72 8.72 7.90 -2.34
C TYR A 72 8.44 6.51 -1.75
N GLY A 73 8.26 6.42 -0.43
CA GLY A 73 7.91 5.15 0.23
C GLY A 73 6.62 4.54 -0.31
N ILE A 74 5.59 5.38 -0.56
CA ILE A 74 4.33 4.97 -1.20
C ILE A 74 4.57 4.42 -2.60
N GLY A 75 5.32 5.13 -3.44
CA GLY A 75 5.57 4.70 -4.81
C GLY A 75 6.34 3.38 -4.88
N ILE A 76 7.37 3.20 -4.03
CA ILE A 76 8.11 1.94 -3.95
C ILE A 76 7.21 0.79 -3.51
N LEU A 77 6.34 1.01 -2.52
CA LEU A 77 5.47 -0.03 -1.98
C LEU A 77 4.39 -0.48 -2.97
N TYR A 78 3.76 0.46 -3.67
CA TYR A 78 2.60 0.19 -4.52
C TYR A 78 2.87 0.19 -6.01
N GLY A 79 4.15 0.29 -6.43
CA GLY A 79 4.53 0.36 -7.84
C GLY A 79 3.94 -0.76 -8.69
N ARG A 80 4.05 -2.03 -8.26
CA ARG A 80 3.49 -3.16 -9.01
C ARG A 80 1.97 -3.05 -9.18
N GLN A 81 1.24 -2.90 -8.07
CA GLN A 81 -0.21 -2.86 -8.04
C GLN A 81 -0.76 -1.64 -8.80
N PHE A 82 -0.09 -0.50 -8.73
CA PHE A 82 -0.46 0.70 -9.49
C PHE A 82 -0.52 0.42 -11.00
N PHE A 83 0.53 -0.15 -11.58
CA PHE A 83 0.57 -0.44 -13.01
C PHE A 83 -0.37 -1.59 -13.41
N GLU A 84 -0.57 -2.59 -12.55
CA GLU A 84 -1.59 -3.62 -12.76
C GLU A 84 -3.00 -3.00 -12.75
N GLY A 85 -3.23 -1.98 -11.91
CA GLY A 85 -4.48 -1.22 -11.84
C GLY A 85 -4.78 -0.34 -13.05
N ILE A 86 -3.83 -0.11 -13.96
CA ILE A 86 -4.05 0.63 -15.22
C ILE A 86 -4.73 -0.25 -16.27
N HIS A 87 -4.75 -1.58 -16.08
CA HIS A 87 -5.33 -2.53 -17.01
C HIS A 87 -6.48 -3.32 -16.37
N GLY A 88 -7.28 -4.01 -17.18
CA GLY A 88 -8.34 -4.91 -16.73
C GLY A 88 -9.41 -4.24 -15.87
N SER A 89 -9.76 -4.87 -14.74
CA SER A 89 -10.75 -4.34 -13.78
C SER A 89 -10.31 -3.02 -13.14
N GLY A 90 -9.00 -2.80 -12.99
CA GLY A 90 -8.44 -1.58 -12.39
C GLY A 90 -8.79 -0.30 -13.16
N GLN A 91 -9.02 -0.38 -14.47
CA GLN A 91 -9.46 0.78 -15.28
C GLN A 91 -10.80 1.33 -14.80
N LYS A 92 -11.74 0.43 -14.49
CA LYS A 92 -13.06 0.81 -13.95
C LYS A 92 -12.90 1.50 -12.60
N TYR A 93 -12.01 0.98 -11.76
CA TYR A 93 -11.78 1.51 -10.41
C TYR A 93 -11.11 2.89 -10.46
N ASN A 94 -10.11 3.06 -11.33
CA ASN A 94 -9.45 4.34 -11.57
C ASN A 94 -10.40 5.38 -12.16
N LEU A 95 -11.25 5.01 -13.12
CA LEU A 95 -12.26 5.90 -13.68
C LEU A 95 -13.26 6.36 -12.63
N LEU A 96 -13.79 5.43 -11.82
CA LEU A 96 -14.71 5.76 -10.74
C LEU A 96 -14.07 6.73 -9.73
N ALA A 97 -12.84 6.44 -9.30
CA ALA A 97 -12.12 7.29 -8.36
C ALA A 97 -11.78 8.67 -8.95
N LEU A 98 -11.45 8.72 -10.25
CA LEU A 98 -11.21 9.97 -10.98
C LEU A 98 -12.46 10.85 -10.98
N VAL A 99 -13.60 10.29 -11.37
CA VAL A 99 -14.89 11.00 -11.37
C VAL A 99 -15.23 11.49 -9.97
N ALA A 100 -15.03 10.66 -8.95
CA ALA A 100 -15.25 11.06 -7.56
C ALA A 100 -14.36 12.23 -7.11
N CYS A 101 -13.06 12.19 -7.42
CA CYS A 101 -12.13 13.27 -7.08
C CYS A 101 -12.48 14.58 -7.80
N LEU A 102 -12.81 14.51 -9.09
CA LEU A 102 -13.23 15.69 -9.87
C LEU A 102 -14.57 16.24 -9.39
N ALA A 103 -15.54 15.39 -9.07
CA ALA A 103 -16.80 15.82 -8.48
C ALA A 103 -16.58 16.52 -7.13
N GLY A 104 -15.72 15.98 -6.26
CA GLY A 104 -15.32 16.62 -5.01
C GLY A 104 -14.65 17.98 -5.24
N LEU A 105 -13.82 18.12 -6.28
CA LEU A 105 -13.21 19.41 -6.64
C LEU A 105 -14.26 20.43 -7.08
N LEU A 106 -15.19 20.03 -7.94
CA LEU A 106 -16.28 20.89 -8.41
C LEU A 106 -17.15 21.36 -7.25
N VAL A 107 -17.45 20.49 -6.28
CA VAL A 107 -18.18 20.87 -5.07
C VAL A 107 -17.36 21.85 -4.22
N ALA A 108 -16.06 21.63 -4.06
CA ALA A 108 -15.19 22.56 -3.34
C ALA A 108 -15.22 23.95 -3.98
N LEU A 109 -15.06 24.03 -5.30
CA LEU A 109 -15.04 25.30 -6.04
C LEU A 109 -16.42 25.97 -6.08
N GLY A 110 -17.48 25.21 -6.33
CA GLY A 110 -18.84 25.70 -6.37
C GLY A 110 -19.28 26.29 -5.03
N LEU A 111 -19.15 25.51 -3.95
CA LEU A 111 -19.51 26.01 -2.61
C LEU A 111 -18.54 27.08 -2.11
N GLY A 112 -17.25 26.94 -2.40
CA GLY A 112 -16.25 27.96 -2.07
C GLY A 112 -16.59 29.31 -2.71
N HIS A 113 -17.02 29.32 -3.97
CA HIS A 113 -17.49 30.53 -4.65
C HIS A 113 -18.79 31.07 -4.05
N VAL A 114 -19.80 30.22 -3.84
CA VAL A 114 -21.11 30.61 -3.29
C VAL A 114 -20.99 31.24 -1.90
N PHE A 115 -20.11 30.70 -1.04
CA PHE A 115 -19.90 31.21 0.31
C PHE A 115 -18.78 32.26 0.42
N GLY A 116 -18.20 32.71 -0.70
CA GLY A 116 -17.15 33.74 -0.71
C GLY A 116 -15.83 33.32 -0.04
N ILE A 117 -15.53 32.02 -0.03
CA ILE A 117 -14.30 31.48 0.57
C ILE A 117 -13.13 31.63 -0.40
N LYS A 118 -12.02 32.20 0.10
CA LYS A 118 -10.77 32.36 -0.67
C LYS A 118 -10.34 31.04 -1.32
N ILE A 119 -9.83 31.14 -2.55
CA ILE A 119 -9.41 29.96 -3.33
C ILE A 119 -8.35 29.12 -2.60
N GLY A 120 -7.43 29.75 -1.86
CA GLY A 120 -6.43 29.06 -1.06
C GLY A 120 -7.05 28.16 0.01
N HIS A 121 -8.05 28.67 0.76
CA HIS A 121 -8.81 27.87 1.72
C HIS A 121 -9.58 26.74 1.02
N THR A 122 -10.21 27.02 -0.13
CA THR A 122 -10.96 26.03 -0.90
C THR A 122 -10.10 24.86 -1.40
N LEU A 123 -8.91 25.15 -1.94
CA LEU A 123 -7.93 24.12 -2.32
C LEU A 123 -7.43 23.34 -1.11
N GLY A 124 -7.24 24.02 0.03
CA GLY A 124 -6.97 23.38 1.31
C GLY A 124 -8.07 22.42 1.73
N LEU A 125 -9.33 22.84 1.69
CA LEU A 125 -10.50 22.02 2.03
C LEU A 125 -10.60 20.79 1.13
N TYR A 126 -10.38 20.96 -0.18
CA TYR A 126 -10.30 19.86 -1.15
C TYR A 126 -9.22 18.83 -0.75
N ALA A 127 -8.00 19.30 -0.45
CA ALA A 127 -6.91 18.45 -0.02
C ALA A 127 -7.19 17.76 1.33
N GLY A 128 -7.73 18.48 2.32
CA GLY A 128 -7.99 17.98 3.67
C GLY A 128 -9.12 16.95 3.72
N SER A 129 -10.20 17.20 2.97
CA SER A 129 -11.38 16.31 2.88
C SER A 129 -11.02 14.94 2.30
N MET A 130 -9.99 14.89 1.45
CA MET A 130 -9.45 13.65 0.89
C MET A 130 -8.00 13.42 1.32
N THR A 131 -7.66 13.87 2.54
CA THR A 131 -6.41 13.64 3.28
C THR A 131 -5.13 13.63 2.44
N SER A 132 -5.08 14.45 1.38
CA SER A 132 -4.06 14.40 0.36
C SER A 132 -3.00 15.45 0.63
N THR A 133 -2.01 15.06 1.42
CA THR A 133 -0.84 15.85 1.80
C THR A 133 -0.09 16.41 0.58
N ALA A 134 0.05 15.62 -0.48
CA ALA A 134 0.69 16.06 -1.72
C ALA A 134 -0.10 17.19 -2.41
N SER A 135 -1.44 17.10 -2.40
CA SER A 135 -2.31 18.12 -3.00
C SER A 135 -2.30 19.40 -2.19
N LEU A 136 -2.19 19.31 -0.86
CA LEU A 136 -1.94 20.47 -0.02
C LEU A 136 -0.62 21.15 -0.42
N GLN A 137 0.47 20.40 -0.57
CA GLN A 137 1.75 21.01 -0.96
C GLN A 137 1.66 21.66 -2.34
N ALA A 138 0.99 21.03 -3.29
CA ALA A 138 0.73 21.60 -4.61
C ALA A 138 -0.04 22.93 -4.53
N ALA A 139 -1.05 23.01 -3.66
CA ALA A 139 -1.77 24.25 -3.41
C ALA A 139 -0.89 25.31 -2.73
N LEU A 140 -0.03 24.94 -1.77
CA LEU A 140 0.92 25.86 -1.13
C LEU A 140 1.94 26.42 -2.13
N ASP A 141 2.43 25.56 -3.03
CA ASP A 141 3.41 25.94 -4.05
C ASP A 141 2.85 26.95 -5.03
N VAL A 142 1.55 26.89 -5.36
CA VAL A 142 0.93 27.83 -6.29
C VAL A 142 0.39 29.07 -5.59
N MET A 143 -0.25 28.92 -4.43
CA MET A 143 -0.86 30.05 -3.70
C MET A 143 0.16 30.92 -2.96
N LYS A 144 1.36 30.41 -2.67
CA LYS A 144 2.45 31.12 -1.97
C LYS A 144 2.04 31.76 -0.64
N ASN A 145 1.04 31.20 0.04
CA ASN A 145 0.54 31.68 1.32
C ASN A 145 0.11 30.51 2.22
N LYS A 146 -0.44 30.81 3.41
CA LYS A 146 -0.80 29.80 4.43
C LYS A 146 -2.26 29.33 4.33
N ASP A 147 -3.06 29.91 3.45
CA ASP A 147 -4.51 29.63 3.35
C ASP A 147 -4.79 28.14 3.07
N PRO A 148 -4.07 27.45 2.15
CA PRO A 148 -4.28 26.01 1.94
C PRO A 148 -4.07 25.16 3.20
N SER A 149 -3.07 25.47 4.03
CA SER A 149 -2.81 24.75 5.28
C SER A 149 -3.96 24.88 6.27
N ILE A 150 -4.61 26.05 6.32
CA ILE A 150 -5.74 26.31 7.20
C ILE A 150 -6.95 25.48 6.75
N GLY A 151 -7.32 25.56 5.45
CA GLY A 151 -8.44 24.79 4.90
C GLY A 151 -8.22 23.29 5.05
N TYR A 152 -6.99 22.81 4.79
CA TYR A 152 -6.62 21.41 5.00
C TYR A 152 -6.85 20.97 6.44
N SER A 153 -6.41 21.78 7.41
CA SER A 153 -6.52 21.48 8.83
C SER A 153 -7.97 21.41 9.32
N ILE A 154 -8.87 22.23 8.77
CA ILE A 154 -10.30 22.22 9.12
C ILE A 154 -10.97 20.94 8.61
N ALA A 155 -10.68 20.53 7.36
CA ALA A 155 -11.33 19.38 6.76
C ALA A 155 -10.71 18.02 7.14
N TYR A 156 -9.44 17.99 7.55
CA TYR A 156 -8.69 16.75 7.80
C TYR A 156 -9.37 15.77 8.78
N PRO A 157 -9.89 16.17 9.97
CA PRO A 157 -10.53 15.21 10.88
C PRO A 157 -11.68 14.46 10.22
N PHE A 158 -12.49 15.19 9.45
CA PHE A 158 -13.62 14.63 8.73
C PHE A 158 -13.16 13.79 7.55
N GLY A 159 -12.09 14.19 6.86
CA GLY A 159 -11.46 13.39 5.81
C GLY A 159 -11.02 12.00 6.27
N VAL A 160 -10.72 11.81 7.56
CA VAL A 160 -10.43 10.49 8.15
C VAL A 160 -11.70 9.79 8.63
N LEU A 161 -12.52 10.48 9.43
CA LEU A 161 -13.67 9.88 10.11
C LEU A 161 -14.86 9.62 9.19
N GLY A 162 -15.14 10.53 8.27
CA GLY A 162 -16.33 10.45 7.43
C GLY A 162 -16.31 9.30 6.43
N PRO A 163 -15.20 8.96 5.75
CA PRO A 163 -15.16 7.75 4.93
C PRO A 163 -15.40 6.49 5.74
N ILE A 164 -14.83 6.38 6.94
CA ILE A 164 -15.06 5.24 7.86
C ILE A 164 -16.54 5.14 8.19
N LEU A 165 -17.17 6.26 8.56
CA LEU A 165 -18.60 6.30 8.85
C LEU A 165 -19.45 5.93 7.63
N CYS A 166 -19.12 6.44 6.44
CA CYS A 166 -19.84 6.12 5.20
C CYS A 166 -19.73 4.63 4.85
N ILE A 167 -18.52 4.05 4.96
CA ILE A 167 -18.30 2.61 4.75
C ILE A 167 -19.09 1.81 5.80
N TYR A 168 -19.04 2.20 7.07
CA TYR A 168 -19.82 1.56 8.13
C TYR A 168 -21.32 1.54 7.81
N LEU A 169 -21.90 2.70 7.47
CA LEU A 169 -23.32 2.83 7.14
C LEU A 169 -23.68 2.01 5.89
N MET A 170 -22.87 2.08 4.84
CA MET A 170 -23.07 1.29 3.62
C MET A 170 -23.00 -0.21 3.90
N THR A 171 -22.10 -0.66 4.78
CA THR A 171 -21.98 -2.07 5.17
C THR A 171 -23.22 -2.56 5.92
N GLN A 172 -23.83 -1.72 6.76
CA GLN A 172 -25.09 -2.07 7.44
C GLN A 172 -26.26 -2.21 6.46
N ILE A 173 -26.26 -1.41 5.39
CA ILE A 173 -27.28 -1.45 4.33
C ILE A 173 -27.09 -2.68 3.42
N VAL A 174 -25.87 -2.88 2.93
CA VAL A 174 -25.53 -3.91 1.94
C VAL A 174 -25.44 -5.31 2.56
N LYS A 175 -24.98 -5.42 3.82
CA LYS A 175 -24.69 -6.68 4.51
C LYS A 175 -23.88 -7.66 3.63
N PRO A 176 -22.68 -7.24 3.17
CA PRO A 176 -21.89 -8.01 2.23
C PRO A 176 -21.49 -9.36 2.83
N LYS A 177 -21.51 -10.41 2.01
CA LYS A 177 -20.93 -11.71 2.33
C LYS A 177 -19.55 -11.78 1.71
N PHE A 178 -18.54 -11.87 2.56
CA PHE A 178 -17.16 -12.06 2.10
C PHE A 178 -16.88 -13.55 1.91
N PRO A 179 -16.10 -13.92 0.88
CA PRO A 179 -15.59 -15.28 0.77
C PRO A 179 -14.80 -15.62 2.04
N SER A 180 -14.86 -16.87 2.48
CA SER A 180 -14.02 -17.35 3.56
C SER A 180 -12.56 -17.09 3.19
N LYS A 181 -11.79 -16.51 4.12
CA LYS A 181 -10.34 -16.32 3.97
C LYS A 181 -9.75 -17.63 3.44
N ALA A 182 -9.10 -17.61 2.28
CA ALA A 182 -8.46 -18.80 1.73
C ALA A 182 -7.56 -19.37 2.83
N GLN A 183 -7.98 -20.47 3.43
CA GLN A 183 -7.18 -21.14 4.44
C GLN A 183 -5.98 -21.76 3.73
N ARG A 184 -4.90 -21.88 4.50
CA ARG A 184 -3.68 -22.63 4.24
C ARG A 184 -3.93 -23.72 3.20
N PHE A 185 -3.11 -23.75 2.14
CA PHE A 185 -3.08 -24.87 1.21
C PHE A 185 -3.23 -26.19 1.97
N HIS A 186 -4.20 -26.98 1.54
CA HIS A 186 -4.41 -28.29 2.13
C HIS A 186 -3.40 -29.24 1.53
N MET A 187 -2.80 -30.08 2.36
CA MET A 187 -1.91 -31.15 1.93
C MET A 187 -2.64 -32.47 2.12
N GLY A 188 -2.58 -33.31 1.09
CA GLY A 188 -3.11 -34.66 1.13
C GLY A 188 -2.09 -35.64 0.61
N GLU A 189 -2.03 -36.80 1.22
CA GLU A 189 -1.22 -37.90 0.75
C GLU A 189 -2.15 -38.97 0.20
N ILE A 190 -1.94 -39.38 -1.05
CA ILE A 190 -2.83 -40.31 -1.76
C ILE A 190 -2.00 -41.49 -2.23
N SER A 191 -2.36 -42.70 -1.83
CA SER A 191 -1.77 -43.92 -2.41
C SER A 191 -2.38 -44.23 -3.77
N VAL A 192 -1.56 -44.55 -4.75
CA VAL A 192 -1.95 -44.87 -6.13
C VAL A 192 -2.52 -46.29 -6.20
N GLY A 193 -3.76 -46.40 -6.69
CA GLY A 193 -4.44 -47.66 -6.92
C GLY A 193 -3.94 -48.41 -8.16
N GLN A 194 -4.20 -49.73 -8.20
CA GLN A 194 -3.81 -50.64 -9.29
C GLN A 194 -4.23 -50.16 -10.69
N THR A 195 -5.36 -49.48 -10.82
CA THR A 195 -5.91 -49.00 -12.10
C THR A 195 -5.08 -47.91 -12.78
N PHE A 196 -4.21 -47.23 -12.03
CA PHE A 196 -3.39 -46.13 -12.52
C PHE A 196 -1.90 -46.48 -12.61
N ALA A 197 -1.55 -47.74 -12.31
CA ALA A 197 -0.19 -48.24 -12.48
C ALA A 197 0.25 -48.19 -13.96
N GLY A 198 1.46 -47.72 -14.20
CA GLY A 198 2.03 -47.57 -15.55
C GLY A 198 1.62 -46.29 -16.28
N LYS A 199 0.77 -45.44 -15.69
CA LYS A 199 0.41 -44.14 -16.29
C LYS A 199 1.42 -43.07 -15.93
N ARG A 200 1.65 -42.15 -16.86
CA ARG A 200 2.46 -40.95 -16.60
C ARG A 200 1.68 -39.93 -15.78
N LEU A 201 2.40 -39.17 -14.96
CA LEU A 201 1.81 -38.12 -14.15
C LEU A 201 1.07 -37.08 -15.00
N GLU A 202 1.63 -36.69 -16.15
CA GLU A 202 1.03 -35.73 -17.09
C GLU A 202 -0.38 -36.14 -17.57
N GLU A 203 -0.61 -37.44 -17.82
CA GLU A 203 -1.91 -37.98 -18.23
C GLU A 203 -2.97 -37.84 -17.13
N LEU A 204 -2.53 -37.85 -15.86
CA LEU A 204 -3.39 -37.73 -14.69
C LEU A 204 -3.60 -36.26 -14.31
N THR A 205 -2.60 -35.41 -14.50
CA THR A 205 -2.66 -33.95 -14.25
C THR A 205 -3.73 -33.26 -15.08
N SER A 206 -3.98 -33.72 -16.31
CA SER A 206 -5.04 -33.17 -17.17
C SER A 206 -6.44 -33.71 -16.89
N SER A 207 -6.57 -34.70 -15.98
CA SER A 207 -7.83 -35.37 -15.70
C SER A 207 -8.13 -35.42 -14.20
N ILE A 208 -7.66 -36.46 -13.50
CA ILE A 208 -7.97 -36.76 -12.11
C ILE A 208 -7.34 -35.75 -11.15
N LEU A 209 -6.16 -35.25 -11.51
CA LEU A 209 -5.36 -34.32 -10.71
C LEU A 209 -5.48 -32.87 -11.21
N ALA A 210 -6.50 -32.54 -12.01
CA ALA A 210 -6.66 -31.20 -12.60
C ALA A 210 -6.80 -30.08 -11.55
N ASP A 211 -7.38 -30.41 -10.39
CA ASP A 211 -7.66 -29.46 -9.31
C ASP A 211 -6.59 -29.50 -8.19
N VAL A 212 -5.51 -30.28 -8.34
CA VAL A 212 -4.48 -30.47 -7.32
C VAL A 212 -3.07 -30.44 -7.90
N GLN A 213 -2.11 -29.88 -7.18
CA GLN A 213 -0.71 -29.89 -7.58
C GLN A 213 0.04 -31.03 -6.89
N VAL A 214 0.68 -31.91 -7.65
CA VAL A 214 1.54 -32.97 -7.11
C VAL A 214 2.91 -32.37 -6.77
N THR A 215 3.34 -32.54 -5.52
CA THR A 215 4.57 -31.95 -4.99
C THR A 215 5.64 -32.98 -4.65
N MET A 216 5.27 -34.24 -4.43
CA MET A 216 6.20 -35.34 -4.11
C MET A 216 5.58 -36.67 -4.50
N VAL A 217 6.42 -37.63 -4.90
CA VAL A 217 6.04 -39.03 -5.14
C VAL A 217 6.95 -39.92 -4.30
N ARG A 218 6.36 -40.97 -3.72
CA ARG A 218 7.05 -42.06 -3.03
C ARG A 218 6.93 -43.32 -3.85
N GLU A 219 8.05 -43.80 -4.37
CA GLU A 219 8.16 -45.07 -5.10
C GLU A 219 9.13 -45.98 -4.37
N GLY A 220 8.73 -47.22 -4.08
CA GLY A 220 9.61 -48.20 -3.43
C GLY A 220 10.17 -47.78 -2.07
N GLY A 221 9.52 -46.82 -1.38
CA GLY A 221 9.98 -46.27 -0.11
C GLY A 221 10.89 -45.04 -0.22
N GLN A 222 11.22 -44.57 -1.43
CA GLN A 222 12.01 -43.37 -1.66
C GLN A 222 11.14 -42.19 -2.06
N ASN A 223 11.33 -41.04 -1.40
CA ASN A 223 10.62 -39.80 -1.69
C ASN A 223 11.42 -38.96 -2.70
N PHE A 224 10.82 -38.62 -3.84
CA PHE A 224 11.42 -37.73 -4.83
C PHE A 224 10.39 -36.75 -5.36
N VAL A 225 10.86 -35.71 -6.06
CA VAL A 225 9.97 -34.75 -6.69
C VAL A 225 9.73 -35.14 -8.13
N PRO A 226 8.46 -35.30 -8.56
CA PRO A 226 8.17 -35.86 -9.86
C PRO A 226 8.42 -34.87 -11.01
N THR A 227 8.69 -35.44 -12.17
CA THR A 227 8.61 -34.78 -13.48
C THR A 227 7.28 -35.14 -14.18
N PRO A 228 6.84 -34.39 -15.22
CA PRO A 228 5.66 -34.77 -16.00
C PRO A 228 5.70 -36.20 -16.56
N ASP A 229 6.91 -36.67 -16.88
CA ASP A 229 7.18 -38.02 -17.39
C ASP A 229 7.24 -39.12 -16.32
N THR A 230 7.10 -38.77 -15.04
CA THR A 230 7.14 -39.75 -13.94
C THR A 230 6.01 -40.75 -14.11
N VAL A 231 6.35 -42.03 -14.15
CA VAL A 231 5.40 -43.15 -14.26
C VAL A 231 5.05 -43.60 -12.85
N LEU A 232 3.75 -43.69 -12.54
CA LEU A 232 3.30 -44.13 -11.22
C LEU A 232 3.07 -45.64 -11.20
N SER A 233 3.48 -46.29 -10.12
CA SER A 233 3.25 -47.71 -9.85
C SER A 233 2.13 -47.93 -8.82
N ALA A 234 1.53 -49.11 -8.82
CA ALA A 234 0.54 -49.47 -7.81
C ALA A 234 1.19 -49.50 -6.41
N GLY A 235 0.59 -48.80 -5.45
CA GLY A 235 1.13 -48.71 -4.09
C GLY A 235 2.11 -47.57 -3.85
N ASP A 236 2.48 -46.82 -4.90
CA ASP A 236 3.15 -45.53 -4.73
C ASP A 236 2.26 -44.58 -3.95
N ALA A 237 2.84 -43.55 -3.33
CA ALA A 237 2.07 -42.51 -2.67
C ALA A 237 2.49 -41.13 -3.17
N ILE A 238 1.53 -40.24 -3.36
CA ILE A 238 1.75 -38.90 -3.89
C ILE A 238 1.31 -37.85 -2.86
N LEU A 239 2.11 -36.81 -2.69
CA LEU A 239 1.76 -35.65 -1.90
C LEU A 239 1.14 -34.59 -2.82
N VAL A 240 -0.11 -34.27 -2.59
CA VAL A 240 -0.86 -33.26 -3.34
C VAL A 240 -1.16 -32.03 -2.49
N VAL A 241 -1.18 -30.88 -3.15
CA VAL A 241 -1.51 -29.58 -2.56
C VAL A 241 -2.68 -28.98 -3.31
N ALA A 242 -3.67 -28.45 -2.60
CA ALA A 242 -4.83 -27.81 -3.21
C ALA A 242 -5.37 -26.65 -2.37
N ASP A 243 -6.12 -25.78 -3.02
CA ASP A 243 -6.77 -24.61 -2.40
C ASP A 243 -7.99 -24.99 -1.55
N ASN A 244 -8.49 -26.23 -1.68
CA ASN A 244 -9.58 -26.75 -0.88
C ASN A 244 -9.44 -28.26 -0.63
N GLU A 245 -9.93 -28.71 0.53
CA GLU A 245 -9.88 -30.11 0.95
C GLU A 245 -10.74 -31.04 0.08
N ALA A 246 -11.82 -30.51 -0.52
CA ALA A 246 -12.72 -31.28 -1.39
C ALA A 246 -12.03 -31.75 -2.69
N ALA A 247 -11.12 -30.94 -3.25
CA ALA A 247 -10.32 -31.31 -4.42
C ALA A 247 -9.38 -32.48 -4.11
N ILE A 248 -8.77 -32.46 -2.92
CA ILE A 248 -7.93 -33.57 -2.43
C ILE A 248 -8.77 -34.82 -2.23
N ALA A 249 -9.94 -34.71 -1.60
CA ALA A 249 -10.84 -35.84 -1.40
C ALA A 249 -11.33 -36.44 -2.72
N LYS A 250 -11.64 -35.60 -3.72
CA LYS A 250 -12.02 -36.00 -5.08
C LYS A 250 -10.86 -36.73 -5.79
N ALA A 251 -9.66 -36.16 -5.74
CA ALA A 251 -8.47 -36.80 -6.29
C ALA A 251 -8.20 -38.15 -5.61
N ALA A 252 -8.31 -38.21 -4.28
CA ALA A 252 -8.13 -39.45 -3.52
C ALA A 252 -9.16 -40.50 -3.95
N ALA A 253 -10.44 -40.17 -4.00
CA ALA A 253 -11.52 -41.10 -4.37
C ALA A 253 -11.35 -41.71 -5.77
N GLN A 254 -10.70 -40.99 -6.68
CA GLN A 254 -10.44 -41.47 -8.04
C GLN A 254 -9.12 -42.22 -8.15
N LEU A 255 -8.04 -41.73 -7.52
CA LEU A 255 -6.69 -42.26 -7.70
C LEU A 255 -6.35 -43.40 -6.73
N GLY A 256 -6.98 -43.45 -5.55
CA GLY A 256 -6.81 -44.50 -4.55
C GLY A 256 -7.34 -44.14 -3.16
N ASN A 257 -6.48 -44.05 -2.14
CA ASN A 257 -6.89 -43.80 -0.75
C ASN A 257 -6.01 -42.74 -0.08
N LEU A 258 -6.59 -41.98 0.85
CA LEU A 258 -5.83 -41.05 1.69
C LEU A 258 -4.95 -41.83 2.68
N GLN A 259 -3.65 -41.53 2.69
CA GLN A 259 -2.67 -42.07 3.63
C GLN A 259 -1.88 -40.95 4.31
N PRO A 260 -2.49 -40.19 5.23
CA PRO A 260 -1.83 -39.05 5.85
C PRO A 260 -0.59 -39.47 6.65
N GLY A 261 0.55 -38.82 6.41
CA GLY A 261 1.75 -38.96 7.23
C GLY A 261 2.66 -40.13 6.86
N VAL A 262 2.67 -40.59 5.61
CA VAL A 262 3.66 -41.53 5.07
C VAL A 262 4.81 -40.79 4.39
N LEU A 263 4.49 -39.76 3.59
CA LEU A 263 5.47 -38.90 2.90
C LEU A 263 5.92 -37.74 3.79
N ALA A 264 4.99 -37.03 4.45
CA ALA A 264 5.35 -35.80 5.17
C ALA A 264 6.21 -36.04 6.42
N SER A 265 6.16 -37.23 7.01
CA SER A 265 6.97 -37.62 8.17
C SER A 265 8.32 -38.24 7.79
N ASP A 266 8.44 -38.80 6.58
CA ASP A 266 9.67 -39.43 6.11
C ASP A 266 10.56 -38.42 5.38
N ARG A 267 11.56 -37.92 6.12
CA ARG A 267 12.53 -36.92 5.66
C ARG A 267 13.87 -37.53 5.24
N ALA A 268 13.91 -38.84 4.98
CA ALA A 268 15.15 -39.53 4.61
C ALA A 268 15.73 -39.01 3.29
N ASP A 269 14.87 -38.80 2.28
CA ASP A 269 15.31 -38.37 0.94
C ASP A 269 15.10 -36.87 0.68
N LEU A 270 14.09 -36.26 1.31
CA LEU A 270 13.76 -34.84 1.17
C LEU A 270 13.45 -34.22 2.56
N ASP A 271 14.26 -33.25 2.98
CA ASP A 271 13.97 -32.41 4.14
C ASP A 271 13.27 -31.11 3.71
N TYR A 272 12.47 -30.58 4.63
CA TYR A 272 11.80 -29.29 4.48
C TYR A 272 12.38 -28.29 5.47
N ILE A 273 12.82 -27.14 4.95
CA ILE A 273 13.28 -26.03 5.78
C ILE A 273 12.59 -24.72 5.38
N ARG A 274 12.56 -23.80 6.34
CA ARG A 274 12.22 -22.39 6.07
C ARG A 274 13.49 -21.58 6.14
N VAL A 275 13.74 -20.80 5.10
CA VAL A 275 14.88 -19.88 5.03
C VAL A 275 14.42 -18.45 4.87
N PHE A 276 15.13 -17.52 5.49
CA PHE A 276 14.94 -16.10 5.27
C PHE A 276 15.69 -15.63 4.03
N VAL A 277 15.00 -14.86 3.20
CA VAL A 277 15.60 -14.16 2.07
C VAL A 277 16.39 -12.97 2.59
N GLY A 278 17.71 -13.12 2.64
CA GLY A 278 18.65 -12.11 3.13
C GLY A 278 19.76 -11.75 2.15
N LYS A 279 19.82 -12.34 0.96
CA LYS A 279 20.82 -12.02 -0.07
C LYS A 279 20.23 -11.24 -1.23
N ALA A 280 20.86 -10.12 -1.58
CA ALA A 280 20.46 -9.31 -2.74
C ALA A 280 20.51 -10.08 -4.08
N SER A 281 21.30 -11.16 -4.17
CA SER A 281 21.40 -11.99 -5.39
C SER A 281 20.10 -12.71 -5.74
N VAL A 282 19.21 -12.95 -4.77
CA VAL A 282 17.92 -13.64 -4.98
C VAL A 282 16.71 -12.69 -4.92
N VAL A 283 16.92 -11.43 -4.51
CA VAL A 283 15.86 -10.43 -4.34
C VAL A 283 15.55 -9.71 -5.66
N GLY A 284 14.27 -9.48 -5.93
CA GLY A 284 13.79 -8.83 -7.13
C GLY A 284 13.92 -9.67 -8.40
N ILE A 285 14.07 -11.00 -8.26
CA ILE A 285 14.14 -11.97 -9.35
C ILE A 285 12.87 -12.83 -9.33
N PRO A 286 12.24 -13.09 -10.48
CA PRO A 286 11.05 -13.93 -10.54
C PRO A 286 11.41 -15.38 -10.23
N LEU A 287 10.50 -16.11 -9.58
CA LEU A 287 10.74 -17.52 -9.23
C LEU A 287 11.09 -18.37 -10.46
N SER A 288 10.53 -18.05 -11.64
CA SER A 288 10.83 -18.74 -12.90
C SER A 288 12.28 -18.62 -13.36
N SER A 289 12.99 -17.57 -12.94
CA SER A 289 14.39 -17.32 -13.30
C SER A 289 15.28 -17.23 -12.06
N LEU A 290 14.81 -17.73 -10.92
CA LEU A 290 15.57 -17.69 -9.68
C LEU A 290 16.78 -18.63 -9.83
N PRO A 291 18.01 -18.16 -9.59
CA PRO A 291 19.21 -18.96 -9.82
C PRO A 291 19.37 -20.02 -8.71
N MET A 292 18.62 -21.12 -8.80
CA MET A 292 18.68 -22.20 -7.81
C MET A 292 20.00 -22.99 -7.92
N PRO A 293 20.51 -23.56 -6.82
CA PRO A 293 21.66 -24.46 -6.88
C PRO A 293 21.41 -25.63 -7.83
N SER A 294 22.41 -25.95 -8.66
CA SER A 294 22.34 -27.04 -9.64
C SER A 294 22.85 -28.35 -9.06
N GLY A 295 22.29 -29.49 -9.52
CA GLY A 295 22.79 -30.83 -9.19
C GLY A 295 21.89 -31.65 -8.26
N TYR A 296 20.78 -31.08 -7.79
CA TYR A 296 19.76 -31.80 -7.02
C TYR A 296 18.38 -31.13 -7.15
N PRO A 297 17.29 -31.88 -6.97
CA PRO A 297 15.93 -31.32 -7.00
C PRO A 297 15.72 -30.33 -5.86
N THR A 298 15.24 -29.12 -6.19
CA THR A 298 14.84 -28.11 -5.21
C THR A 298 13.49 -27.54 -5.58
N TYR A 299 12.58 -27.47 -4.61
CA TYR A 299 11.22 -27.03 -4.86
C TYR A 299 10.77 -26.02 -3.80
N LEU A 300 10.14 -24.95 -4.29
CA LEU A 300 9.60 -23.89 -3.45
C LEU A 300 8.13 -24.20 -3.19
N LEU A 301 7.80 -24.51 -1.93
CA LEU A 301 6.44 -24.91 -1.55
C LEU A 301 5.55 -23.70 -1.23
N HIS A 302 6.12 -22.67 -0.62
CA HIS A 302 5.41 -21.43 -0.31
C HIS A 302 6.39 -20.29 -0.06
N VAL A 303 5.92 -19.07 -0.27
CA VAL A 303 6.59 -17.85 0.14
C VAL A 303 5.72 -17.16 1.16
N ARG A 304 6.18 -17.08 2.41
CA ARG A 304 5.50 -16.26 3.41
C ARG A 304 6.10 -14.86 3.41
N ARG A 305 5.29 -13.89 3.03
CA ARG A 305 5.62 -12.47 3.01
C ARG A 305 4.84 -11.76 4.09
N TYR A 306 5.53 -11.25 5.09
CA TYR A 306 4.90 -10.66 6.27
C TYR A 306 3.92 -11.66 6.93
N ASP A 307 2.63 -11.34 6.97
CA ASP A 307 1.56 -12.18 7.53
C ASP A 307 0.75 -12.94 6.46
N ALA A 308 1.14 -12.83 5.19
CA ALA A 308 0.51 -13.52 4.06
C ALA A 308 1.35 -14.74 3.63
N ASP A 309 0.67 -15.87 3.40
CA ASP A 309 1.25 -17.05 2.77
C ASP A 309 0.90 -17.00 1.27
N LEU A 310 1.90 -16.77 0.41
CA LEU A 310 1.75 -16.61 -1.02
C LEU A 310 2.00 -17.94 -1.76
N VAL A 311 1.14 -18.23 -2.74
CA VAL A 311 1.35 -19.32 -3.71
C VAL A 311 2.61 -19.00 -4.52
N PRO A 312 3.58 -19.93 -4.65
CA PRO A 312 4.67 -19.77 -5.61
C PRO A 312 4.11 -19.74 -7.04
N SER A 313 4.17 -18.58 -7.69
CA SER A 313 3.89 -18.44 -9.13
C SER A 313 5.17 -18.11 -9.90
N PRO A 314 5.27 -18.43 -11.20
CA PRO A 314 6.47 -18.14 -12.00
C PRO A 314 6.90 -16.66 -11.96
N ASP A 315 5.93 -15.75 -11.89
CA ASP A 315 6.12 -14.30 -11.86
C ASP A 315 6.31 -13.72 -10.43
N LEU A 316 6.18 -14.54 -9.38
CA LEU A 316 6.38 -14.10 -8.02
C LEU A 316 7.86 -13.69 -7.83
N MET A 317 8.08 -12.49 -7.34
CA MET A 317 9.42 -11.93 -7.10
C MET A 317 9.73 -12.00 -5.61
N LEU A 318 10.88 -12.52 -5.21
CA LEU A 318 11.29 -12.54 -3.80
C LEU A 318 11.67 -11.14 -3.30
N GLU A 319 11.29 -10.84 -2.06
CA GLU A 319 11.62 -9.62 -1.32
C GLU A 319 12.53 -9.94 -0.12
N PHE A 320 13.29 -8.95 0.36
CA PHE A 320 14.02 -9.09 1.62
C PHE A 320 13.07 -9.38 2.78
N GLY A 321 13.43 -10.38 3.59
CA GLY A 321 12.63 -10.81 4.74
C GLY A 321 11.53 -11.81 4.42
N ASP A 322 11.30 -12.15 3.15
CA ASP A 322 10.44 -13.27 2.78
C ASP A 322 10.95 -14.56 3.46
N ARG A 323 10.04 -15.41 3.89
CA ARG A 323 10.34 -16.76 4.36
C ARG A 323 9.95 -17.75 3.28
N VAL A 324 10.93 -18.41 2.71
CA VAL A 324 10.72 -19.37 1.64
C VAL A 324 10.78 -20.78 2.22
N GLY A 325 9.71 -21.53 2.00
CA GLY A 325 9.67 -22.96 2.31
C GLY A 325 10.31 -23.75 1.16
N VAL A 326 11.46 -24.37 1.43
CA VAL A 326 12.23 -25.12 0.43
C VAL A 326 12.23 -26.60 0.79
N LEU A 327 11.97 -27.42 -0.21
CA LEU A 327 12.10 -28.87 -0.18
C LEU A 327 13.37 -29.28 -0.94
N MET A 328 14.23 -30.06 -0.32
CA MET A 328 15.52 -30.50 -0.90
C MET A 328 16.11 -31.72 -0.19
N PRO A 329 17.15 -32.37 -0.73
CA PRO A 329 17.87 -33.42 -0.01
C PRO A 329 18.45 -32.98 1.35
N PRO A 330 18.39 -33.81 2.41
CA PRO A 330 18.79 -33.42 3.76
C PRO A 330 20.24 -32.94 3.90
N ASP A 331 21.16 -33.48 3.10
CA ASP A 331 22.58 -33.12 3.08
C ASP A 331 22.85 -31.71 2.51
N ARG A 332 21.88 -31.12 1.79
CA ARG A 332 22.00 -29.81 1.11
C ARG A 332 21.45 -28.63 1.90
N LYS A 333 21.05 -28.86 3.14
CA LYS A 333 20.47 -27.84 4.04
C LYS A 333 21.28 -26.56 4.15
N GLU A 334 22.57 -26.69 4.42
CA GLU A 334 23.47 -25.54 4.60
C GLU A 334 23.75 -24.80 3.29
N GLU A 335 23.71 -25.50 2.16
CA GLU A 335 23.86 -24.92 0.83
C GLU A 335 22.67 -24.00 0.51
N ILE A 336 21.45 -24.45 0.76
CA ILE A 336 20.22 -23.65 0.60
C ILE A 336 20.21 -22.45 1.56
N ARG A 337 20.56 -22.63 2.84
CA ARG A 337 20.69 -21.52 3.79
C ARG A 337 21.66 -20.46 3.30
N ARG A 338 22.84 -20.88 2.83
CA ARG A 338 23.82 -19.97 2.24
C ARG A 338 23.29 -19.32 0.97
N HIS A 339 22.55 -20.02 0.13
CA HIS A 339 22.00 -19.47 -1.11
C HIS A 339 21.05 -18.29 -0.85
N PHE A 340 20.13 -18.44 0.11
CA PHE A 340 19.19 -17.38 0.50
C PHE A 340 19.78 -16.37 1.50
N GLY A 341 20.89 -16.71 2.16
CA GLY A 341 21.53 -15.94 3.22
C GLY A 341 21.05 -16.31 4.61
N ASP A 342 19.76 -16.65 4.77
CA ASP A 342 19.10 -17.07 6.02
C ASP A 342 19.42 -16.16 7.22
N THR A 343 19.42 -14.84 7.00
CA THR A 343 19.65 -13.85 8.05
C THR A 343 18.45 -12.93 8.21
N VAL A 344 18.04 -12.72 9.47
CA VAL A 344 16.96 -11.78 9.81
C VAL A 344 17.40 -10.32 9.66
N LYS A 345 18.70 -10.03 9.85
CA LYS A 345 19.26 -8.67 9.74
C LYS A 345 19.05 -8.04 8.37
N ALA A 346 19.11 -8.84 7.31
CA ALA A 346 18.90 -8.37 5.95
C ALA A 346 17.47 -7.84 5.71
N ALA A 347 16.49 -8.21 6.53
CA ALA A 347 15.14 -7.64 6.47
C ALA A 347 15.09 -6.16 6.93
N ALA A 348 16.19 -5.61 7.47
CA ALA A 348 16.30 -4.21 7.88
C ALA A 348 17.25 -3.39 6.98
N GLU A 349 18.02 -4.04 6.10
CA GLU A 349 18.98 -3.37 5.23
C GLU A 349 18.35 -3.03 3.87
N PHE A 350 18.46 -1.77 3.46
CA PHE A 350 18.07 -1.29 2.13
C PHE A 350 19.16 -0.38 1.56
N SER A 351 19.16 -0.24 0.23
CA SER A 351 20.18 0.55 -0.46
C SER A 351 19.93 2.05 -0.34
N TYR A 352 20.75 2.76 0.43
CA TYR A 352 20.76 4.22 0.47
C TYR A 352 21.13 4.85 -0.89
N VAL A 353 21.94 4.15 -1.69
CA VAL A 353 22.26 4.57 -3.06
C VAL A 353 21.00 4.58 -3.92
N SER A 354 20.19 3.52 -3.85
CA SER A 354 18.94 3.42 -4.62
C SER A 354 17.91 4.45 -4.15
N LEU A 355 17.80 4.66 -2.83
CA LEU A 355 16.97 5.72 -2.25
C LEU A 355 17.39 7.11 -2.75
N GLY A 356 18.69 7.44 -2.64
CA GLY A 356 19.22 8.74 -3.05
C GLY A 356 19.06 9.00 -4.54
N LEU A 357 19.42 8.03 -5.39
CA LEU A 357 19.26 8.14 -6.84
C LEU A 357 17.78 8.28 -7.23
N GLY A 358 16.91 7.48 -6.62
CA GLY A 358 15.47 7.57 -6.85
C GLY A 358 14.88 8.93 -6.46
N MET A 359 15.30 9.50 -5.33
CA MET A 359 14.90 10.84 -4.91
C MET A 359 15.41 11.92 -5.86
N VAL A 360 16.68 11.86 -6.29
CA VAL A 360 17.27 12.82 -7.24
C VAL A 360 16.50 12.79 -8.56
N LEU A 361 16.31 11.61 -9.15
CA LEU A 361 15.54 11.44 -10.38
C LEU A 361 14.10 11.94 -10.21
N GLY A 362 13.50 11.66 -9.04
CA GLY A 362 12.18 12.13 -8.67
C GLY A 362 12.04 13.65 -8.65
N VAL A 363 12.97 14.33 -7.99
CA VAL A 363 12.99 15.80 -7.92
C VAL A 363 13.25 16.39 -9.31
N LEU A 364 14.21 15.85 -10.06
CA LEU A 364 14.49 16.30 -11.44
C LEU A 364 13.24 16.20 -12.32
N LEU A 365 12.50 15.08 -12.26
CA LEU A 365 11.23 14.94 -12.96
C LEU A 365 10.18 15.93 -12.43
N GLY A 366 10.14 16.16 -11.12
CA GLY A 366 9.25 17.11 -10.45
C GLY A 366 9.42 18.55 -10.94
N LEU A 367 10.66 18.93 -11.28
CA LEU A 367 11.04 20.27 -11.73
C LEU A 367 10.80 20.51 -13.23
N VAL A 368 10.43 19.48 -14.00
CA VAL A 368 10.17 19.63 -15.44
C VAL A 368 8.97 20.57 -15.65
N PRO A 369 9.16 21.72 -16.34
CA PRO A 369 8.08 22.64 -16.64
C PRO A 369 7.23 22.07 -17.78
N ILE A 370 5.92 21.98 -17.54
CA ILE A 370 4.92 21.53 -18.52
C ILE A 370 4.06 22.74 -18.87
N PRO A 371 4.28 23.38 -20.05
CA PRO A 371 3.45 24.48 -20.47
C PRO A 371 2.06 23.96 -20.90
N ILE A 372 1.01 24.45 -20.24
CA ILE A 372 -0.38 24.15 -20.59
C ILE A 372 -1.01 25.42 -21.16
N PRO A 373 -1.46 25.39 -22.44
CA PRO A 373 -2.17 26.50 -23.05
C PRO A 373 -3.35 26.98 -22.18
N GLY A 374 -3.39 28.28 -21.87
CA GLY A 374 -4.46 28.90 -21.07
C GLY A 374 -4.35 28.75 -19.54
N VAL A 375 -3.42 27.94 -19.02
CA VAL A 375 -3.20 27.76 -17.57
C VAL A 375 -1.85 28.32 -17.11
N GLY A 376 -0.82 28.22 -17.96
CA GLY A 376 0.55 28.60 -17.63
C GLY A 376 1.47 27.40 -17.49
N ILE A 377 2.56 27.56 -16.71
CA ILE A 377 3.55 26.50 -16.51
C ILE A 377 3.17 25.68 -15.27
N VAL A 378 2.79 24.42 -15.49
CA VAL A 378 2.52 23.44 -14.44
C VAL A 378 3.79 22.62 -14.21
N THR A 379 4.08 22.25 -12.96
CA THR A 379 5.18 21.33 -12.64
C THR A 379 4.62 20.16 -11.86
N LEU A 380 5.24 18.98 -11.92
CA LEU A 380 4.81 17.88 -11.04
C LEU A 380 5.14 18.18 -9.55
N GLY A 381 6.06 19.11 -9.32
CA GLY A 381 6.48 19.56 -8.00
C GLY A 381 7.23 18.48 -7.22
N ILE A 382 7.61 18.83 -6.00
CA ILE A 382 8.32 17.92 -5.06
C ILE A 382 7.40 16.77 -4.60
N GLY A 383 6.09 16.89 -4.81
CA GLY A 383 5.13 15.83 -4.55
C GLY A 383 4.99 14.80 -5.69
N GLY A 384 4.75 15.25 -6.92
CA GLY A 384 4.39 14.38 -8.03
C GLY A 384 5.57 13.64 -8.66
N GLY A 385 6.68 14.32 -8.89
CA GLY A 385 7.85 13.75 -9.56
C GLY A 385 8.44 12.55 -8.81
N PRO A 386 8.75 12.69 -7.50
CA PRO A 386 9.25 11.58 -6.69
C PRO A 386 8.29 10.41 -6.57
N LEU A 387 6.97 10.65 -6.53
CA LEU A 387 5.98 9.59 -6.54
C LEU A 387 6.02 8.79 -7.84
N ILE A 388 6.08 9.45 -9.01
CA ILE A 388 6.12 8.77 -10.32
C ILE A 388 7.39 7.93 -10.46
N VAL A 389 8.56 8.50 -10.15
CA VAL A 389 9.82 7.76 -10.21
C VAL A 389 9.80 6.57 -9.24
N ALA A 390 9.29 6.77 -8.03
CA ALA A 390 9.16 5.69 -7.07
C ALA A 390 8.21 4.58 -7.54
N LEU A 391 7.10 4.90 -8.22
CA LEU A 391 6.20 3.90 -8.80
C LEU A 391 6.91 3.06 -9.87
N ILE A 392 7.67 3.71 -10.75
CA ILE A 392 8.45 3.04 -11.81
C ILE A 392 9.51 2.13 -11.17
N CYS A 393 10.32 2.67 -10.26
CA CYS A 393 11.34 1.92 -9.53
C CYS A 393 10.73 0.75 -8.72
N GLY A 394 9.59 0.98 -8.07
CA GLY A 394 8.85 -0.03 -7.31
C GLY A 394 8.30 -1.16 -8.19
N ARG A 395 7.90 -0.86 -9.43
CA ARG A 395 7.52 -1.90 -10.40
C ARG A 395 8.73 -2.66 -10.94
N LEU A 396 9.80 -1.96 -11.29
CA LEU A 396 11.02 -2.60 -11.81
C LEU A 396 11.65 -3.51 -10.75
N ARG A 397 11.57 -3.13 -9.47
CA ARG A 397 12.16 -3.77 -8.28
C ARG A 397 13.69 -3.83 -8.28
N ARG A 398 14.30 -4.13 -9.43
CA ARG A 398 15.73 -4.22 -9.63
C ARG A 398 16.12 -3.68 -11.02
N THR A 399 17.27 -3.04 -11.12
CA THR A 399 17.88 -2.64 -12.40
C THR A 399 19.39 -2.91 -12.33
N GLY A 400 19.82 -3.99 -12.96
CA GLY A 400 21.21 -4.47 -12.87
C GLY A 400 21.61 -4.77 -11.40
N PRO A 401 22.63 -4.10 -10.85
CA PRO A 401 23.03 -4.26 -9.45
C PRO A 401 22.18 -3.46 -8.45
N LEU A 402 21.39 -2.49 -8.92
CA LEU A 402 20.60 -1.61 -8.06
C LEU A 402 19.28 -2.28 -7.67
N LEU A 403 18.99 -2.29 -6.37
CA LEU A 403 17.74 -2.80 -5.83
C LEU A 403 16.88 -1.64 -5.32
N TRP A 404 15.72 -1.48 -5.94
CA TRP A 404 14.77 -0.40 -5.63
C TRP A 404 13.79 -0.77 -4.52
N THR A 405 13.61 -2.06 -4.24
CA THR A 405 12.69 -2.52 -3.19
C THR A 405 13.24 -2.19 -1.81
N MET A 406 12.33 -1.85 -0.90
CA MET A 406 12.62 -1.61 0.50
C MET A 406 11.81 -2.59 1.35
N PRO A 407 12.38 -3.20 2.41
CA PRO A 407 11.61 -4.01 3.34
C PRO A 407 10.46 -3.20 3.96
N LEU A 408 9.28 -3.81 4.13
CA LEU A 408 8.10 -3.12 4.66
C LEU A 408 8.34 -2.39 5.99
N PRO A 409 9.05 -2.93 7.00
CA PRO A 409 9.30 -2.21 8.24
C PRO A 409 10.06 -0.89 8.02
N ALA A 410 11.09 -0.90 7.17
CA ALA A 410 11.85 0.30 6.81
C ALA A 410 10.96 1.30 6.04
N ASN A 411 10.12 0.80 5.14
CA ASN A 411 9.19 1.63 4.37
C ASN A 411 8.12 2.29 5.26
N ILE A 412 7.55 1.55 6.21
CA ILE A 412 6.59 2.07 7.19
C ILE A 412 7.23 3.18 8.03
N VAL A 413 8.45 2.97 8.55
CA VAL A 413 9.18 3.99 9.31
C VAL A 413 9.42 5.23 8.46
N LEU A 414 9.94 5.07 7.24
CA LEU A 414 10.20 6.16 6.30
C LEU A 414 8.94 6.99 6.03
N ARG A 415 7.82 6.32 5.75
CA ARG A 415 6.53 6.97 5.45
C ARG A 415 5.95 7.69 6.65
N ASN A 416 5.88 7.01 7.79
CA ASN A 416 5.27 7.56 8.99
C ASN A 416 6.08 8.72 9.56
N PHE A 417 7.41 8.61 9.56
CA PHE A 417 8.28 9.70 9.98
C PHE A 417 8.25 10.87 8.99
N GLY A 418 8.30 10.59 7.68
CA GLY A 418 8.20 11.62 6.65
C GLY A 418 6.90 12.41 6.71
N LEU A 419 5.75 11.72 6.83
CA LEU A 419 4.45 12.35 7.00
C LEU A 419 4.38 13.18 8.28
N ALA A 420 4.94 12.69 9.39
CA ALA A 420 4.96 13.43 10.65
C ALA A 420 5.77 14.72 10.57
N MET A 421 6.95 14.72 9.93
CA MET A 421 7.75 15.93 9.70
C MET A 421 7.00 16.96 8.86
N PHE A 422 6.30 16.51 7.82
CA PHE A 422 5.50 17.40 6.99
C PHE A 422 4.33 18.00 7.77
N LEU A 423 3.53 17.16 8.44
CA LEU A 423 2.36 17.61 9.21
C LEU A 423 2.76 18.54 10.36
N ALA A 424 3.90 18.28 11.02
CA ALA A 424 4.44 19.17 12.05
C ALA A 424 4.77 20.55 11.47
N THR A 425 5.45 20.59 10.32
CA THR A 425 5.81 21.85 9.65
C THR A 425 4.56 22.65 9.25
N VAL A 426 3.60 21.99 8.59
CA VAL A 426 2.36 22.61 8.13
C VAL A 426 1.53 23.12 9.31
N GLY A 427 1.33 22.29 10.35
CA GLY A 427 0.51 22.63 11.50
C GLY A 427 1.08 23.79 12.29
N VAL A 428 2.39 23.75 12.62
CA VAL A 428 3.03 24.85 13.37
C VAL A 428 2.96 26.16 12.60
N ASN A 429 3.24 26.12 11.30
CA ASN A 429 3.24 27.32 10.47
C ASN A 429 1.84 27.92 10.27
N ALA A 430 0.79 27.11 10.38
CA ALA A 430 -0.61 27.51 10.24
C ALA A 430 -1.34 27.82 11.57
N GLY A 431 -0.75 27.51 12.73
CA GLY A 431 -1.44 27.53 14.03
C GLY A 431 -2.13 28.86 14.39
N GLN A 432 -1.41 29.98 14.33
CA GLN A 432 -1.97 31.29 14.68
C GLN A 432 -3.03 31.79 13.67
N PRO A 433 -2.77 31.73 12.34
CA PRO A 433 -3.80 32.03 11.33
C PRO A 433 -5.04 31.12 11.39
N PHE A 434 -4.86 29.86 11.77
CA PHE A 434 -5.94 28.88 11.89
C PHE A 434 -6.97 29.30 12.94
N VAL A 435 -6.52 29.68 14.14
CA VAL A 435 -7.42 30.11 15.23
C VAL A 435 -8.30 31.29 14.81
N ARG A 436 -7.71 32.27 14.11
CA ARG A 436 -8.45 33.43 13.59
C ARG A 436 -9.50 33.01 12.54
N THR A 437 -9.09 32.21 11.57
CA THR A 437 -9.96 31.80 10.46
C THR A 437 -11.12 30.93 10.93
N VAL A 438 -10.87 30.03 11.88
CA VAL A 438 -11.91 29.18 12.48
C VAL A 438 -12.94 30.02 13.24
N ALA A 439 -12.51 31.06 13.94
CA ALA A 439 -13.42 31.96 14.65
C ALA A 439 -14.34 32.74 13.69
N GLU A 440 -13.86 33.10 12.51
CA GLU A 440 -14.62 33.89 11.53
C GLU A 440 -15.52 33.06 10.62
N SER A 441 -15.01 31.93 10.10
CA SER A 441 -15.65 31.19 9.00
C SER A 441 -15.52 29.66 9.13
N GLY A 442 -15.11 29.17 10.31
CA GLY A 442 -14.82 27.76 10.53
C GLY A 442 -15.98 26.82 10.23
N PHE A 443 -17.22 27.19 10.62
CA PHE A 443 -18.40 26.37 10.36
C PHE A 443 -18.72 26.22 8.87
N THR A 444 -18.64 27.31 8.11
CA THR A 444 -18.87 27.30 6.66
C THR A 444 -17.80 26.47 5.96
N MET A 445 -16.53 26.66 6.32
CA MET A 445 -15.42 25.87 5.78
C MET A 445 -15.57 24.38 6.10
N LEU A 446 -15.99 24.05 7.33
CA LEU A 446 -16.27 22.68 7.76
C LEU A 446 -17.41 22.07 6.94
N PHE A 447 -18.50 22.80 6.73
CA PHE A 447 -19.61 22.35 5.89
C PHE A 447 -19.15 22.03 4.46
N ILE A 448 -18.35 22.91 3.85
CA ILE A 448 -17.79 22.68 2.51
C ILE A 448 -16.91 21.43 2.52
N GLY A 449 -16.01 21.28 3.50
CA GLY A 449 -15.15 20.09 3.60
C GLY A 449 -15.95 18.80 3.73
N VAL A 450 -16.99 18.79 4.56
CA VAL A 450 -17.90 17.64 4.69
C VAL A 450 -18.64 17.37 3.37
N ALA A 451 -19.11 18.40 2.67
CA ALA A 451 -19.79 18.24 1.38
C ALA A 451 -18.86 17.64 0.31
N VAL A 452 -17.61 18.11 0.23
CA VAL A 452 -16.57 17.57 -0.68
C VAL A 452 -16.32 16.10 -0.36
N LEU A 453 -16.08 15.79 0.91
CA LEU A 453 -15.85 14.43 1.39
C LEU A 453 -17.02 13.50 1.05
N LEU A 454 -18.24 13.89 1.43
CA LEU A 454 -19.44 13.08 1.21
C LEU A 454 -19.65 12.85 -0.28
N THR A 455 -19.43 13.87 -1.13
CA THR A 455 -19.54 13.72 -2.58
C THR A 455 -18.56 12.68 -3.10
N THR A 456 -17.27 12.78 -2.75
CA THR A 456 -16.26 11.82 -3.21
C THR A 456 -16.59 10.40 -2.77
N VAL A 457 -16.88 10.19 -1.48
CA VAL A 457 -17.14 8.84 -0.95
C VAL A 457 -18.47 8.29 -1.46
N PHE A 458 -19.51 9.12 -1.56
CA PHE A 458 -20.80 8.73 -2.11
C PHE A 458 -20.68 8.29 -3.56
N VAL A 459 -19.96 9.04 -4.40
CA VAL A 459 -19.74 8.65 -5.80
C VAL A 459 -19.06 7.29 -5.86
N VAL A 460 -17.98 7.08 -5.09
CA VAL A 460 -17.31 5.77 -5.09
C VAL A 460 -18.26 4.67 -4.61
N LEU A 461 -18.83 4.77 -3.41
CA LEU A 461 -19.60 3.68 -2.81
C LEU A 461 -20.93 3.42 -3.55
N VAL A 462 -21.69 4.46 -3.88
CA VAL A 462 -23.03 4.30 -4.45
C VAL A 462 -22.97 4.00 -5.94
N VAL A 463 -22.21 4.78 -6.72
CA VAL A 463 -22.09 4.52 -8.16
C VAL A 463 -21.30 3.23 -8.39
N GLY A 464 -20.22 3.00 -7.63
CA GLY A 464 -19.43 1.78 -7.74
C GLY A 464 -20.22 0.52 -7.43
N TYR A 465 -21.03 0.53 -6.37
CA TYR A 465 -21.83 -0.63 -5.98
C TYR A 465 -23.06 -0.83 -6.89
N TYR A 466 -23.92 0.19 -7.04
CA TYR A 466 -25.22 0.02 -7.70
C TYR A 466 -25.14 0.11 -9.23
N VAL A 467 -24.28 0.96 -9.78
CA VAL A 467 -24.18 1.18 -11.23
C VAL A 467 -23.12 0.27 -11.83
N MET A 468 -21.91 0.27 -11.26
CA MET A 468 -20.78 -0.46 -11.81
C MET A 468 -20.67 -1.91 -11.31
N LYS A 469 -21.47 -2.29 -10.31
CA LYS A 469 -21.52 -3.65 -9.72
C LYS A 469 -20.15 -4.16 -9.28
N ILE A 470 -19.33 -3.27 -8.72
CA ILE A 470 -18.00 -3.60 -8.21
C ILE A 470 -18.16 -4.44 -6.93
N PRO A 471 -17.40 -5.53 -6.77
CA PRO A 471 -17.35 -6.31 -5.54
C PRO A 471 -17.10 -5.42 -4.31
N TYR A 472 -17.84 -5.65 -3.24
CA TYR A 472 -17.86 -4.73 -2.10
C TYR A 472 -16.50 -4.61 -1.39
N ASP A 473 -15.74 -5.70 -1.34
CA ASP A 473 -14.37 -5.76 -0.82
C ASP A 473 -13.38 -4.93 -1.65
N ASP A 474 -13.44 -5.00 -2.98
CA ASP A 474 -12.67 -4.09 -3.85
C ASP A 474 -13.10 -2.63 -3.61
N LEU A 475 -14.41 -2.39 -3.52
CA LEU A 475 -15.00 -1.06 -3.46
C LEU A 475 -14.56 -0.25 -2.23
N VAL A 476 -14.49 -0.87 -1.07
CA VAL A 476 -13.98 -0.22 0.15
C VAL A 476 -12.48 0.08 0.06
N GLY A 477 -11.73 -0.74 -0.67
CA GLY A 477 -10.33 -0.45 -1.04
C GLY A 477 -10.22 0.76 -1.95
N VAL A 478 -11.04 0.83 -3.01
CA VAL A 478 -11.11 1.98 -3.93
C VAL A 478 -11.49 3.25 -3.17
N ALA A 479 -12.48 3.21 -2.28
CA ALA A 479 -12.88 4.36 -1.46
C ALA A 479 -11.75 4.83 -0.52
N SER A 480 -11.02 3.88 0.08
CA SER A 480 -9.85 4.16 0.90
C SER A 480 -8.71 4.78 0.07
N GLY A 481 -8.49 4.32 -1.16
CA GLY A 481 -7.46 4.85 -2.06
C GLY A 481 -7.83 6.23 -2.61
N ALA A 482 -9.10 6.43 -2.97
CA ALA A 482 -9.62 7.71 -3.45
C ALA A 482 -9.56 8.80 -2.37
N THR A 483 -9.72 8.45 -1.09
CA THR A 483 -9.53 9.38 0.03
C THR A 483 -8.09 9.43 0.54
N GLY A 484 -7.27 8.42 0.28
CA GLY A 484 -5.83 8.43 0.48
C GLY A 484 -5.34 8.33 1.93
N ASN A 485 -6.16 7.79 2.84
CA ASN A 485 -5.77 7.56 4.23
C ASN A 485 -5.64 6.07 4.57
N PRO A 486 -4.48 5.59 5.04
CA PRO A 486 -4.29 4.22 5.49
C PRO A 486 -5.19 3.79 6.65
N ALA A 487 -5.66 4.71 7.50
CA ALA A 487 -6.57 4.37 8.60
C ALA A 487 -7.93 3.84 8.09
N ILE A 488 -8.40 4.37 6.97
CA ILE A 488 -9.64 3.92 6.31
C ILE A 488 -9.43 2.53 5.71
N LEU A 489 -8.25 2.26 5.15
CA LEU A 489 -7.88 0.93 4.68
C LEU A 489 -7.83 -0.08 5.84
N VAL A 490 -7.20 0.26 6.96
CA VAL A 490 -7.15 -0.61 8.16
C VAL A 490 -8.55 -0.94 8.67
N TYR A 491 -9.48 0.01 8.62
CA TYR A 491 -10.89 -0.26 8.93
C TYR A 491 -11.51 -1.22 7.90
N SER A 492 -11.28 -0.96 6.61
CA SER A 492 -11.81 -1.75 5.50
C SER A 492 -11.32 -3.21 5.52
N THR A 493 -10.05 -3.47 5.83
CA THR A 493 -9.48 -4.83 5.92
C THR A 493 -9.95 -5.58 7.17
N LYS A 494 -10.19 -4.88 8.28
CA LYS A 494 -10.85 -5.49 9.46
C LYS A 494 -12.29 -5.89 9.16
N MET A 495 -12.99 -5.08 8.39
CA MET A 495 -14.38 -5.31 8.02
C MET A 495 -14.53 -6.39 6.92
N ALA A 496 -13.68 -6.35 5.90
CA ALA A 496 -13.60 -7.31 4.81
C ALA A 496 -12.29 -8.11 4.92
N PRO A 497 -12.30 -9.30 5.54
CA PRO A 497 -11.09 -10.08 5.82
C PRO A 497 -10.55 -10.82 4.57
N THR A 498 -10.37 -10.07 3.48
CA THR A 498 -9.82 -10.49 2.18
C THR A 498 -8.64 -9.58 1.83
N GLU A 499 -7.83 -9.95 0.84
CA GLU A 499 -6.70 -9.11 0.38
C GLU A 499 -7.13 -7.99 -0.59
N ARG A 500 -8.39 -8.02 -1.03
CA ARG A 500 -8.93 -7.14 -2.07
C ARG A 500 -8.97 -5.66 -1.68
N PRO A 501 -9.29 -5.26 -0.43
CA PRO A 501 -9.18 -3.88 -0.01
C PRO A 501 -7.75 -3.32 -0.12
N ASP A 502 -6.73 -4.11 0.24
CA ASP A 502 -5.32 -3.72 0.14
C ASP A 502 -4.91 -3.52 -1.33
N ILE A 503 -5.31 -4.44 -2.21
CA ILE A 503 -5.08 -4.35 -3.65
C ILE A 503 -5.76 -3.10 -4.23
N GLY A 504 -7.04 -2.90 -3.94
CA GLY A 504 -7.82 -1.74 -4.40
C GLY A 504 -7.23 -0.42 -3.94
N TYR A 505 -6.80 -0.33 -2.68
CA TYR A 505 -6.10 0.85 -2.17
C TYR A 505 -4.79 1.12 -2.91
N ALA A 506 -3.96 0.08 -3.07
CA ALA A 506 -2.66 0.19 -3.73
C ALA A 506 -2.78 0.61 -5.21
N MET A 507 -3.83 0.16 -5.90
CA MET A 507 -4.13 0.54 -7.28
C MET A 507 -4.53 2.02 -7.42
N ILE A 508 -5.36 2.53 -6.48
CA ILE A 508 -6.04 3.83 -6.63
C ILE A 508 -5.31 4.97 -5.96
N PHE A 509 -4.65 4.72 -4.84
CA PHE A 509 -4.06 5.78 -4.03
C PHE A 509 -3.00 6.61 -4.78
N PRO A 510 -2.02 6.01 -5.49
CA PRO A 510 -1.00 6.80 -6.20
C PRO A 510 -1.59 7.58 -7.40
N SER A 511 -2.47 6.96 -8.19
CA SER A 511 -3.13 7.62 -9.33
C SER A 511 -3.96 8.81 -8.89
N MET A 512 -4.81 8.63 -7.86
CA MET A 512 -5.64 9.73 -7.37
C MET A 512 -4.82 10.82 -6.67
N THR A 513 -3.69 10.47 -6.07
CA THR A 513 -2.77 11.49 -5.53
C THR A 513 -2.22 12.38 -6.65
N LEU A 514 -1.80 11.80 -7.78
CA LEU A 514 -1.33 12.58 -8.94
C LEU A 514 -2.43 13.46 -9.52
N VAL A 515 -3.64 12.91 -9.70
CA VAL A 515 -4.81 13.66 -10.20
C VAL A 515 -5.09 14.87 -9.32
N LYS A 516 -5.16 14.68 -7.99
CA LYS A 516 -5.48 15.77 -7.05
C LYS A 516 -4.37 16.83 -7.01
N VAL A 517 -3.10 16.42 -7.09
CA VAL A 517 -1.95 17.34 -7.18
C VAL A 517 -2.06 18.22 -8.42
N ILE A 518 -2.25 17.62 -9.59
CA ILE A 518 -2.38 18.34 -10.86
C ILE A 518 -3.59 19.27 -10.82
N ALA A 519 -4.73 18.77 -10.33
CA ALA A 519 -5.95 19.56 -10.25
C ALA A 519 -5.80 20.78 -9.32
N ALA A 520 -5.17 20.61 -8.15
CA ALA A 520 -4.90 21.72 -7.24
C ALA A 520 -3.97 22.77 -7.87
N GLN A 521 -2.95 22.35 -8.63
CA GLN A 521 -2.08 23.30 -9.33
C GLN A 521 -2.80 24.06 -10.43
N ILE A 522 -3.53 23.35 -11.31
CA ILE A 522 -4.25 23.97 -12.43
C ILE A 522 -5.23 25.03 -11.91
N VAL A 523 -6.04 24.67 -10.91
CA VAL A 523 -7.00 25.61 -10.32
C VAL A 523 -6.32 26.78 -9.63
N GLY A 524 -5.24 26.54 -8.88
CA GLY A 524 -4.47 27.61 -8.25
C GLY A 524 -3.87 28.57 -9.29
N LEU A 525 -3.34 28.04 -10.40
CA LEU A 525 -2.73 28.84 -11.46
C LEU A 525 -3.77 29.64 -12.23
N LEU A 526 -4.94 29.06 -12.52
CA LEU A 526 -6.05 29.78 -13.13
C LEU A 526 -6.53 30.93 -12.22
N ALA A 527 -6.60 30.70 -10.91
CA ALA A 527 -7.06 31.71 -9.96
C ALA A 527 -6.04 32.85 -9.72
N THR A 528 -4.74 32.55 -9.83
CA THR A 528 -3.65 33.53 -9.63
C THR A 528 -3.23 34.23 -10.94
N GLY A 529 -3.30 33.52 -12.08
CA GLY A 529 -3.00 34.03 -13.41
C GLY A 529 -4.12 34.90 -14.00
N GLY A 530 -5.37 34.68 -13.61
CA GLY A 530 -6.50 35.55 -13.99
C GLY A 530 -6.47 36.96 -13.38
N ALA A 531 -5.56 37.23 -12.43
CA ALA A 531 -5.39 38.54 -11.81
C ALA A 531 -4.40 39.46 -12.55
N GLY A 532 -3.86 39.02 -13.70
CA GLY A 532 -2.87 39.77 -14.49
C GLY A 532 -3.27 40.06 -15.93
N GLY A 533 -4.57 40.00 -16.26
CA GLY A 533 -5.13 40.33 -17.58
C GLY A 533 -5.78 41.71 -17.61
#